data_AF-A0A6P5RM41-F1
#
_entry.id   AF-A0A6P5RM41-F1
#
_cell.length_a   1.000
_cell.length_b   1.000
_cell.length_c   1.000
_cell.angle_alpha   90.00
_cell.angle_beta   90.00
_cell.angle_gamma   90.00
#
_symmetry.space_group_name_H-M   'P 1'
#
loop_
_entity.id
_entity.type
_entity.pdbx_description
1 polymer ?
#
loop_
_entity_poly.entity_id
_entity_poly.type
_entity_poly.pdbx_seq_one_letter_code
_entity_poly.pdbx_strand_id
1 'polypeptide(L)'
;KSDSCGQDNTNNPESSIWLVENLEEMDQSIKQMLKLIKEDGDSLPKTGEHYSQGKPELIEEFYRMYRSLAGCYDHLTKEAHKIMPSVIPEQGFGDSESAFDHGSPLMTPDAKLSLHKSAHQVVDLDISPSSDGSSPALSLKNGTESSSSSSSGSESESLNSPVSNYLVPPLKVDFDSQGWQQKIIELETELSSVKEKLQMREADLELEQTQILELQKQIAELESRASDRENEIARLVADLEVTKERLKGSDEEIVKLKHELTHRLSEEAHQMQGQLQVAQEDIAMLEAQLHLERKHDLELQEKIVRYNADIFGRDLEVMELKSALHDAQEQFSLEKEDLQADISSLAEKQTILDTRLEEGSLRNKNLEDEIRRCETDKMEMERMHVAQEMALQDEISGLKVEVAERNGHVEAVNKDFDRFKLKYDMLMAEKDELNARVHTLTANLSSRDNQIQEMEGHLRRLNAEHEDTIDGYESARRLVDELKLRVEELQKEVDSQRVAISDGAEQKR
;
A
#
# COMPACT_ATOMS: atom_id res chain seq x y z
N LYS A 1 -33.39 13.47 25.39
CA LYS A 1 -34.36 12.35 25.48
C LYS A 1 -33.55 11.12 25.11
N SER A 2 -32.91 10.52 26.12
CA SER A 2 -33.34 9.25 26.73
C SER A 2 -33.12 8.13 25.68
N ASP A 3 -32.22 7.18 25.87
CA ASP A 3 -32.31 6.23 26.97
C ASP A 3 -30.96 5.69 27.46
N SER A 4 -30.92 5.58 28.79
CA SER A 4 -30.05 4.75 29.59
C SER A 4 -30.48 3.29 29.43
N CYS A 5 -29.58 2.41 28.97
CA CYS A 5 -29.74 0.97 29.13
C CYS A 5 -28.50 0.46 29.87
N GLY A 6 -28.65 0.27 31.18
CA GLY A 6 -27.69 -0.45 32.00
C GLY A 6 -27.73 -1.92 31.63
N GLN A 7 -26.56 -2.49 31.33
CA GLN A 7 -26.35 -3.91 31.41
C GLN A 7 -25.41 -4.17 32.58
N ASP A 8 -25.96 -4.80 33.61
CA ASP A 8 -25.24 -5.42 34.70
C ASP A 8 -24.31 -6.50 34.13
N ASN A 9 -23.04 -6.15 33.95
CA ASN A 9 -21.97 -7.12 33.78
C ASN A 9 -21.35 -7.35 35.17
N THR A 10 -21.66 -8.49 35.77
CA THR A 10 -20.86 -9.05 36.87
C THR A 10 -19.51 -9.53 36.31
N ASN A 11 -18.67 -8.59 35.93
CA ASN A 11 -17.26 -8.80 35.66
C ASN A 11 -16.48 -7.98 36.68
N ASN A 12 -15.52 -8.64 37.32
CA ASN A 12 -14.68 -8.16 38.42
C ASN A 12 -14.53 -6.62 38.46
N PRO A 13 -15.07 -5.90 39.47
CA PRO A 13 -15.10 -4.44 39.48
C PRO A 13 -13.70 -3.81 39.37
N GLU A 14 -12.66 -4.50 39.83
CA GLU A 14 -11.26 -4.07 39.70
C GLU A 14 -10.75 -4.07 38.25
N SER A 15 -11.24 -4.99 37.40
CA SER A 15 -10.86 -5.05 35.97
C SER A 15 -11.48 -3.90 35.18
N SER A 16 -12.71 -3.51 35.52
CA SER A 16 -13.38 -2.36 34.90
C SER A 16 -12.80 -1.02 35.36
N ILE A 17 -12.34 -0.90 36.61
CA ILE A 17 -11.73 0.32 37.13
C ILE A 17 -10.35 0.54 36.51
N TRP A 18 -9.51 -0.50 36.45
CA TRP A 18 -8.19 -0.43 35.83
C TRP A 18 -8.25 -0.09 34.33
N LEU A 19 -9.23 -0.64 33.61
CA LEU A 19 -9.43 -0.32 32.19
C LEU A 19 -9.80 1.15 31.97
N VAL A 20 -10.66 1.70 32.84
CA VAL A 20 -11.09 3.09 32.78
C VAL A 20 -9.92 4.04 33.10
N GLU A 21 -9.16 3.75 34.17
CA GLU A 21 -7.98 4.54 34.55
C GLU A 21 -6.90 4.52 33.45
N ASN A 22 -6.61 3.34 32.87
CA ASN A 22 -5.60 3.21 31.81
C ASN A 22 -6.04 3.87 30.49
N LEU A 23 -7.34 3.91 30.19
CA LEU A 23 -7.89 4.66 29.04
C LEU A 23 -7.82 6.18 29.27
N GLU A 24 -8.04 6.64 30.50
CA GLU A 24 -7.93 8.05 30.87
C GLU A 24 -6.47 8.55 30.82
N GLU A 25 -5.52 7.74 31.30
CA GLU A 25 -4.07 8.02 31.18
C GLU A 25 -3.60 8.06 29.71
N MET A 26 -4.10 7.14 28.87
CA MET A 26 -3.80 7.12 27.45
C MET A 26 -4.35 8.35 26.72
N ASP A 27 -5.60 8.75 27.02
CA ASP A 27 -6.22 9.97 26.48
C ASP A 27 -5.45 11.23 26.91
N GLN A 28 -4.96 11.28 28.15
CA GLN A 28 -4.15 12.39 28.65
C GLN A 28 -2.79 12.46 27.93
N SER A 29 -2.15 11.32 27.66
CA SER A 29 -0.92 11.23 26.86
C SER A 29 -1.13 11.65 25.40
N ILE A 30 -2.25 11.25 24.77
CA ILE A 30 -2.61 11.67 23.41
C ILE A 30 -2.85 13.19 23.35
N LYS A 31 -3.53 13.76 24.34
CA LYS A 31 -3.75 15.22 24.47
C LYS A 31 -2.43 15.98 24.60
N GLN A 32 -1.47 15.47 25.37
CA GLN A 32 -0.13 16.05 25.48
C GLN A 32 0.65 15.96 24.16
N MET A 33 0.55 14.81 23.46
CA MET A 33 1.20 14.62 22.15
C MET A 33 0.62 15.55 21.08
N LEU A 34 -0.71 15.69 21.01
CA LEU A 34 -1.39 16.64 20.13
C LEU A 34 -1.01 18.09 20.43
N LYS A 35 -0.80 18.44 21.70
CA LYS A 35 -0.36 19.78 22.11
C LYS A 35 1.05 20.08 21.59
N LEU A 36 1.98 19.13 21.71
CA LEU A 36 3.35 19.28 21.19
C LEU A 36 3.37 19.41 19.66
N ILE A 37 2.56 18.62 18.95
CA ILE A 37 2.43 18.71 17.48
C ILE A 37 1.82 20.05 17.06
N LYS A 38 0.86 20.59 17.83
CA LYS A 38 0.25 21.90 17.56
C LYS A 38 1.20 23.06 17.87
N GLU A 39 2.02 22.95 18.92
CA GLU A 39 3.08 23.93 19.25
C GLU A 39 4.23 23.94 18.22
N ASP A 40 4.55 22.80 17.58
CA ASP A 40 5.51 22.72 16.47
C ASP A 40 5.02 23.42 15.18
N GLY A 41 3.69 23.53 14.99
CA GLY A 41 3.10 24.16 13.81
C GLY A 41 3.13 25.70 13.83
N ASP A 42 3.15 26.31 15.02
CA ASP A 42 3.07 27.77 15.21
C ASP A 42 4.42 28.43 15.60
N SER A 43 5.50 27.66 15.81
CA SER A 43 6.78 28.17 16.35
C SER A 43 7.98 27.93 15.42
N LEU A 44 8.52 28.98 14.79
CA LEU A 44 9.81 28.95 14.07
C LEU A 44 10.98 28.57 15.02
N PRO A 45 12.03 27.88 14.52
CA PRO A 45 12.97 27.12 15.34
C PRO A 45 14.02 28.06 15.95
N LYS A 46 13.94 28.30 17.26
CA LYS A 46 15.05 28.91 18.00
C LYS A 46 15.33 28.11 19.28
N THR A 47 16.61 27.76 19.42
CA THR A 47 17.26 27.12 20.59
C THR A 47 16.82 25.68 20.89
N GLY A 48 17.22 24.78 20.00
CA GLY A 48 17.01 23.34 20.08
C GLY A 48 18.08 22.59 20.88
N GLU A 49 17.99 22.63 22.20
CA GLU A 49 18.67 21.62 23.05
C GLU A 49 17.72 20.97 24.09
N HIS A 50 16.64 21.64 24.49
CA HIS A 50 15.66 21.07 25.43
C HIS A 50 14.38 20.52 24.77
N TYR A 51 14.12 20.82 23.50
CA TYR A 51 12.86 20.50 22.81
C TYR A 51 12.84 19.11 22.14
N SER A 52 14.00 18.51 21.88
CA SER A 52 14.10 17.23 21.16
C SER A 52 14.03 16.00 22.08
N GLN A 53 13.99 16.20 23.40
CA GLN A 53 14.05 15.09 24.37
C GLN A 53 12.66 14.63 24.86
N GLY A 54 11.66 15.51 24.92
CA GLY A 54 10.32 15.15 25.42
C GLY A 54 9.45 14.35 24.44
N LYS A 55 9.68 14.46 23.13
CA LYS A 55 8.94 13.70 22.10
C LYS A 55 9.24 12.20 22.11
N PRO A 56 10.50 11.74 22.14
CA PRO A 56 10.77 10.30 22.21
C PRO A 56 10.27 9.69 23.52
N GLU A 57 10.39 10.38 24.65
CA GLU A 57 9.91 9.90 25.95
C GLU A 57 8.38 9.74 25.97
N LEU A 58 7.60 10.72 25.50
CA LEU A 58 6.13 10.62 25.48
C LEU A 58 5.61 9.54 24.52
N ILE A 59 6.29 9.32 23.39
CA ILE A 59 5.96 8.25 22.45
C ILE A 59 6.25 6.88 23.09
N GLU A 60 7.37 6.74 23.80
CA GLU A 60 7.74 5.50 24.48
C GLU A 60 6.77 5.16 25.64
N GLU A 61 6.34 6.17 26.40
CA GLU A 61 5.29 6.06 27.42
C GLU A 61 3.96 5.58 26.83
N PHE A 62 3.52 6.16 25.70
CA PHE A 62 2.31 5.76 24.99
C PHE A 62 2.38 4.32 24.47
N TYR A 63 3.49 3.94 23.82
CA TYR A 63 3.69 2.57 23.35
C TYR A 63 3.74 1.55 24.50
N ARG A 64 4.26 1.95 25.67
CA ARG A 64 4.25 1.10 26.87
C ARG A 64 2.83 0.89 27.40
N MET A 65 2.03 1.95 27.51
CA MET A 65 0.62 1.85 27.92
C MET A 65 -0.21 1.00 26.95
N TYR A 66 -0.02 1.19 25.64
CA TYR A 66 -0.65 0.37 24.61
C TYR A 66 -0.27 -1.11 24.73
N ARG A 67 1.02 -1.42 24.94
CA ARG A 67 1.48 -2.80 25.11
C ARG A 67 0.89 -3.46 26.36
N SER A 68 0.77 -2.72 27.46
CA SER A 68 0.10 -3.20 28.68
C SER A 68 -1.37 -3.52 28.43
N LEU A 69 -2.09 -2.67 27.70
CA LEU A 69 -3.49 -2.88 27.35
C LEU A 69 -3.69 -4.10 26.42
N ALA A 70 -2.86 -4.23 25.39
CA ALA A 70 -2.87 -5.39 24.49
C ALA A 70 -2.57 -6.70 25.26
N GLY A 71 -1.63 -6.66 26.22
CA GLY A 71 -1.34 -7.79 27.09
C GLY A 71 -2.52 -8.21 27.96
N CYS A 72 -3.29 -7.24 28.48
CA CYS A 72 -4.50 -7.51 29.26
C CYS A 72 -5.65 -8.06 28.39
N TYR A 73 -5.80 -7.57 27.16
CA TYR A 73 -6.78 -8.09 26.20
C TYR A 73 -6.45 -9.54 25.80
N ASP A 74 -5.19 -9.86 25.54
CA ASP A 74 -4.74 -11.23 25.29
C ASP A 74 -4.99 -12.15 26.49
N HIS A 75 -4.79 -11.65 27.71
CA HIS A 75 -5.07 -12.42 28.93
C HIS A 75 -6.56 -12.69 29.10
N LEU A 76 -7.41 -11.66 28.93
CA LEU A 76 -8.86 -11.76 29.01
C LEU A 76 -9.44 -12.67 27.92
N THR A 77 -8.89 -12.61 26.71
CA THR A 77 -9.30 -13.46 25.58
C THR A 77 -8.90 -14.91 25.82
N LYS A 78 -7.69 -15.17 26.33
CA LYS A 78 -7.25 -16.53 26.70
C LYS A 78 -8.06 -17.09 27.86
N GLU A 79 -8.48 -16.26 28.81
CA GLU A 79 -9.30 -16.67 29.94
C GLU A 79 -10.77 -16.92 29.52
N ALA A 80 -11.31 -16.12 28.60
CA ALA A 80 -12.61 -16.37 27.97
C ALA A 80 -12.66 -17.68 27.17
N HIS A 81 -11.58 -18.01 26.44
CA HIS A 81 -11.45 -19.30 25.74
C HIS A 81 -11.27 -20.50 26.69
N LYS A 82 -10.88 -20.27 27.96
CA LYS A 82 -10.77 -21.31 28.98
C LYS A 82 -12.11 -21.62 29.67
N ILE A 83 -13.05 -20.67 29.64
CA ILE A 83 -14.39 -20.79 30.27
C ILE A 83 -15.43 -21.41 29.31
N MET A 84 -15.18 -21.44 27.99
CA MET A 84 -15.98 -22.22 27.02
C MET A 84 -15.09 -23.02 26.05
N PRO A 85 -14.98 -24.35 26.19
CA PRO A 85 -14.51 -25.21 25.13
C PRO A 85 -15.71 -25.63 24.26
N SER A 86 -15.93 -24.97 23.11
CA SER A 86 -16.86 -25.47 22.08
C SER A 86 -16.11 -26.14 20.94
N VAL A 87 -16.38 -27.43 20.82
CA VAL A 87 -16.00 -28.39 19.77
C VAL A 87 -16.51 -27.97 18.39
N ILE A 88 -15.62 -27.56 17.47
CA ILE A 88 -15.67 -27.83 16.01
C ILE A 88 -14.22 -27.75 15.48
N PRO A 89 -13.69 -28.73 14.72
CA PRO A 89 -12.38 -28.60 14.08
C PRO A 89 -12.50 -27.72 12.83
N GLU A 90 -11.83 -26.57 12.81
CA GLU A 90 -11.60 -25.78 11.61
C GLU A 90 -10.67 -26.55 10.67
N GLN A 91 -11.23 -26.91 9.52
CA GLN A 91 -10.55 -27.51 8.40
C GLN A 91 -9.70 -26.44 7.71
N GLY A 92 -8.39 -26.67 7.69
CA GLY A 92 -7.39 -25.78 7.11
C GLY A 92 -7.63 -25.55 5.62
N PHE A 93 -7.58 -24.26 5.26
CA PHE A 93 -7.36 -23.78 3.91
C PHE A 93 -5.99 -24.24 3.43
N GLY A 94 -5.98 -25.00 2.34
CA GLY A 94 -4.78 -25.40 1.60
C GLY A 94 -5.10 -25.41 0.11
N ASP A 95 -4.34 -24.61 -0.63
CA ASP A 95 -4.40 -24.35 -2.07
C ASP A 95 -4.66 -25.57 -2.96
N SER A 96 -5.46 -25.39 -4.02
CA SER A 96 -5.29 -26.11 -5.29
C SER A 96 -6.00 -25.40 -6.44
N GLU A 97 -5.18 -24.96 -7.41
CA GLU A 97 -5.56 -24.64 -8.78
C GLU A 97 -6.21 -25.86 -9.46
N SER A 98 -7.28 -25.65 -10.24
CA SER A 98 -7.87 -26.69 -11.09
C SER A 98 -8.03 -26.21 -12.52
N ALA A 99 -7.33 -26.88 -13.44
CA ALA A 99 -7.62 -26.88 -14.87
C ALA A 99 -7.52 -28.32 -15.41
N PHE A 100 -8.49 -28.67 -16.27
CA PHE A 100 -8.62 -29.84 -17.15
C PHE A 100 -8.95 -31.20 -16.50
N ASP A 101 -9.69 -32.13 -17.11
CA ASP A 101 -10.76 -32.15 -18.13
C ASP A 101 -11.28 -33.60 -18.17
N HIS A 102 -12.50 -33.77 -18.67
CA HIS A 102 -13.10 -34.95 -19.29
C HIS A 102 -13.57 -36.15 -18.46
N GLY A 103 -14.86 -36.47 -18.64
CA GLY A 103 -15.28 -37.85 -18.86
C GLY A 103 -16.66 -38.26 -18.39
N SER A 104 -17.74 -37.76 -19.02
CA SER A 104 -19.01 -38.51 -19.05
C SER A 104 -18.83 -39.78 -19.92
N PRO A 105 -19.56 -40.87 -19.65
CA PRO A 105 -20.70 -41.12 -20.52
C PRO A 105 -21.95 -41.69 -19.85
N LEU A 106 -23.05 -41.29 -20.47
CA LEU A 106 -24.42 -41.77 -20.38
C LEU A 106 -24.55 -43.28 -20.70
N MET A 107 -25.47 -43.99 -20.03
CA MET A 107 -26.49 -44.91 -20.59
C MET A 107 -27.01 -45.92 -19.53
N THR A 108 -28.32 -45.92 -19.34
CA THR A 108 -29.16 -47.03 -18.82
C THR A 108 -29.05 -48.26 -19.75
N PRO A 109 -29.28 -49.53 -19.29
CA PRO A 109 -30.65 -50.05 -19.14
C PRO A 109 -30.90 -51.17 -18.10
N ASP A 110 -32.21 -51.36 -17.88
CA ASP A 110 -33.04 -52.43 -17.32
C ASP A 110 -32.51 -53.82 -16.87
N ALA A 111 -33.21 -54.30 -15.82
CA ALA A 111 -33.78 -55.64 -15.60
C ALA A 111 -32.93 -56.86 -15.12
N LYS A 112 -33.34 -57.32 -13.92
CA LYS A 112 -33.84 -58.68 -13.56
C LYS A 112 -32.90 -59.80 -13.03
N LEU A 113 -33.38 -60.38 -11.90
CA LEU A 113 -33.47 -61.81 -11.50
C LEU A 113 -32.43 -62.43 -10.54
N SER A 114 -32.91 -62.77 -9.33
CA SER A 114 -33.16 -64.16 -8.87
C SER A 114 -33.88 -64.10 -7.50
N LEU A 115 -35.01 -64.75 -7.16
CA LEU A 115 -35.69 -66.03 -7.45
C LEU A 115 -35.49 -67.03 -6.29
N HIS A 116 -36.57 -67.36 -5.56
CA HIS A 116 -36.86 -68.72 -5.08
C HIS A 116 -38.38 -68.97 -5.01
N LYS A 117 -38.75 -70.16 -5.48
CA LYS A 117 -40.08 -70.73 -5.81
C LYS A 117 -40.75 -71.44 -4.62
N SER A 118 -42.08 -71.61 -4.66
CA SER A 118 -42.74 -72.94 -4.71
C SER A 118 -44.25 -72.82 -5.00
N ALA A 119 -44.84 -73.88 -5.58
CA ALA A 119 -46.21 -73.98 -6.11
C ALA A 119 -46.92 -75.25 -5.59
N HIS A 120 -48.27 -75.23 -5.45
CA HIS A 120 -49.25 -76.26 -5.91
C HIS A 120 -50.64 -76.19 -5.21
N GLN A 121 -51.70 -76.02 -6.01
CA GLN A 121 -52.92 -76.85 -6.19
C GLN A 121 -53.77 -77.39 -4.98
N VAL A 122 -55.03 -76.89 -4.86
CA VAL A 122 -56.38 -77.55 -4.75
C VAL A 122 -56.87 -78.28 -3.45
N VAL A 123 -58.19 -78.07 -3.18
CA VAL A 123 -59.27 -78.76 -2.38
C VAL A 123 -59.57 -78.37 -0.90
N ASP A 124 -60.86 -78.04 -0.65
CA ASP A 124 -61.78 -78.35 0.51
C ASP A 124 -61.52 -77.79 1.94
N LEU A 125 -62.50 -77.49 2.84
CA LEU A 125 -63.99 -77.51 2.90
C LEU A 125 -64.46 -76.77 4.20
N ASP A 126 -65.66 -76.12 4.17
CA ASP A 126 -66.70 -75.79 5.19
C ASP A 126 -66.37 -75.25 6.61
N ILE A 127 -67.17 -74.39 7.30
CA ILE A 127 -68.62 -74.45 7.61
C ILE A 127 -69.22 -73.03 7.89
N SER A 128 -70.42 -72.74 7.35
CA SER A 128 -71.31 -71.56 7.61
C SER A 128 -72.37 -71.85 8.72
N PRO A 129 -73.30 -70.93 9.13
CA PRO A 129 -74.58 -70.67 8.39
C PRO A 129 -75.10 -69.20 8.47
N SER A 130 -75.65 -68.58 7.39
CA SER A 130 -77.01 -68.58 6.80
C SER A 130 -78.01 -67.59 7.47
N SER A 131 -78.96 -66.91 6.81
CA SER A 131 -79.93 -67.38 5.79
C SER A 131 -80.69 -66.21 5.13
N ASP A 132 -80.88 -66.24 3.80
CA ASP A 132 -82.14 -65.78 3.17
C ASP A 132 -82.38 -66.44 1.78
N GLY A 133 -83.60 -66.94 1.58
CA GLY A 133 -84.33 -67.19 0.30
C GLY A 133 -83.80 -68.15 -0.79
N SER A 134 -84.48 -69.30 -1.01
CA SER A 134 -84.48 -70.01 -2.30
C SER A 134 -85.77 -70.81 -2.58
N SER A 135 -86.20 -70.82 -3.85
CA SER A 135 -87.12 -71.78 -4.52
C SER A 135 -86.28 -72.94 -5.17
N PRO A 136 -86.77 -73.84 -6.07
CA PRO A 136 -88.05 -74.59 -6.25
C PRO A 136 -87.86 -76.13 -6.53
N ALA A 137 -88.98 -76.85 -6.75
CA ALA A 137 -89.22 -77.93 -7.75
C ALA A 137 -88.45 -79.31 -7.80
N LEU A 138 -89.24 -80.37 -7.53
CA LEU A 138 -89.43 -81.65 -8.27
C LEU A 138 -88.67 -82.97 -7.94
N SER A 139 -89.49 -83.97 -7.59
CA SER A 139 -89.57 -85.36 -8.11
C SER A 139 -88.79 -86.52 -7.44
N LEU A 140 -89.56 -87.54 -7.02
CA LEU A 140 -89.44 -89.02 -7.18
C LEU A 140 -90.17 -89.69 -5.99
N LYS A 141 -91.23 -90.49 -6.12
CA LYS A 141 -91.43 -91.80 -6.79
C LYS A 141 -91.28 -92.98 -5.81
N ASN A 142 -92.26 -93.89 -5.91
CA ASN A 142 -92.48 -95.18 -5.22
C ASN A 142 -93.26 -95.05 -3.92
N GLY A 143 -94.26 -95.86 -3.61
CA GLY A 143 -94.89 -97.03 -4.23
C GLY A 143 -96.14 -97.31 -3.37
N THR A 144 -97.30 -97.61 -3.97
CA THR A 144 -97.83 -98.99 -4.08
C THR A 144 -97.95 -99.63 -2.69
N GLU A 145 -99.11 -100.01 -2.18
CA GLU A 145 -100.21 -100.85 -2.66
C GLU A 145 -101.42 -100.44 -1.77
N SER A 146 -102.71 -100.62 -2.02
CA SER A 146 -103.46 -101.57 -2.81
C SER A 146 -104.91 -101.04 -2.73
N SER A 147 -105.66 -101.03 -3.83
CA SER A 147 -106.76 -101.97 -4.07
C SER A 147 -107.93 -101.77 -3.10
N SER A 148 -109.17 -101.60 -3.49
CA SER A 148 -109.85 -101.95 -4.72
C SER A 148 -111.30 -101.50 -4.52
N SER A 149 -111.87 -100.82 -5.52
CA SER A 149 -112.97 -101.35 -6.33
C SER A 149 -114.35 -100.99 -5.79
N SER A 150 -115.15 -100.41 -6.70
CA SER A 150 -116.53 -100.81 -7.03
C SER A 150 -117.56 -100.88 -5.88
N SER A 151 -118.79 -100.39 -5.98
CA SER A 151 -119.69 -100.09 -7.10
C SER A 151 -120.91 -99.42 -6.45
N SER A 152 -121.50 -98.34 -6.99
CA SER A 152 -122.52 -98.34 -8.05
C SER A 152 -123.57 -99.46 -7.94
N GLY A 153 -124.86 -99.07 -7.96
CA GLY A 153 -126.02 -99.95 -7.83
C GLY A 153 -126.84 -99.55 -6.60
N SER A 154 -127.70 -98.53 -6.64
CA SER A 154 -128.91 -98.45 -7.46
C SER A 154 -129.85 -99.62 -7.18
N GLU A 155 -130.97 -99.25 -6.56
CA GLU A 155 -132.28 -99.92 -6.61
C GLU A 155 -132.31 -101.26 -5.88
N SER A 156 -133.26 -101.56 -5.03
CA SER A 156 -134.67 -101.70 -5.36
C SER A 156 -135.35 -102.08 -4.04
N GLU A 157 -136.55 -101.57 -3.76
CA GLU A 157 -137.78 -102.31 -4.04
C GLU A 157 -137.69 -103.78 -3.59
N SER A 158 -138.47 -104.14 -2.58
CA SER A 158 -139.38 -105.28 -2.64
C SER A 158 -140.11 -105.29 -1.29
N LEU A 159 -141.27 -104.66 -1.16
CA LEU A 159 -142.55 -105.25 -1.54
C LEU A 159 -142.53 -106.77 -1.39
N ASN A 160 -143.20 -107.27 -0.36
CA ASN A 160 -144.53 -107.87 -0.45
C ASN A 160 -145.00 -108.00 1.02
N SER A 161 -146.22 -107.64 1.44
CA SER A 161 -147.50 -108.29 1.06
C SER A 161 -147.38 -109.84 1.10
N PRO A 162 -148.40 -110.66 1.42
CA PRO A 162 -149.77 -110.48 0.94
C PRO A 162 -150.80 -110.45 2.07
N VAL A 163 -151.81 -109.58 1.98
CA VAL A 163 -153.10 -109.88 1.34
C VAL A 163 -153.79 -111.04 2.07
N SER A 164 -154.92 -110.76 2.70
CA SER A 164 -156.17 -110.98 1.96
C SER A 164 -157.38 -110.56 2.76
N ASN A 165 -158.13 -109.65 2.13
CA ASN A 165 -159.59 -109.60 2.10
C ASN A 165 -160.28 -110.87 2.59
N TYR A 166 -161.36 -110.69 3.34
CA TYR A 166 -162.59 -111.41 3.03
C TYR A 166 -163.78 -110.45 3.12
N LEU A 167 -164.31 -110.10 1.95
CA LEU A 167 -165.69 -109.66 1.80
C LEU A 167 -166.60 -110.89 2.04
N VAL A 168 -167.55 -110.73 2.98
CA VAL A 168 -168.98 -111.12 2.99
C VAL A 168 -169.40 -112.08 1.85
N PRO A 169 -170.14 -113.20 2.06
CA PRO A 169 -171.60 -113.14 2.36
C PRO A 169 -172.19 -114.44 3.04
N PRO A 170 -173.50 -114.77 2.97
CA PRO A 170 -174.41 -114.67 4.12
C PRO A 170 -175.12 -116.00 4.49
N LEU A 171 -176.09 -115.89 5.42
CA LEU A 171 -177.17 -116.84 5.78
C LEU A 171 -176.86 -117.96 6.80
N LYS A 172 -177.30 -117.70 8.05
CA LYS A 172 -178.35 -118.42 8.82
C LYS A 172 -178.26 -119.97 8.98
N VAL A 173 -178.37 -120.36 10.26
CA VAL A 173 -178.99 -121.57 10.88
C VAL A 173 -178.06 -122.72 11.39
N ASP A 174 -178.06 -122.83 12.73
CA ASP A 174 -177.92 -123.95 13.71
C ASP A 174 -176.73 -124.94 13.84
N PHE A 175 -176.16 -124.91 15.07
CA PHE A 175 -175.71 -125.95 16.04
C PHE A 175 -174.77 -127.13 15.65
N ASP A 176 -173.53 -127.14 16.22
CA ASP A 176 -173.01 -128.23 17.11
C ASP A 176 -171.57 -128.01 17.67
N SER A 177 -171.24 -128.74 18.76
CA SER A 177 -170.31 -128.41 19.86
C SER A 177 -168.86 -129.00 19.81
N GLN A 178 -167.98 -128.60 18.86
CA GLN A 178 -166.56 -129.05 18.88
C GLN A 178 -165.46 -128.02 18.50
N GLY A 179 -165.81 -126.75 18.20
CA GLY A 179 -164.85 -125.75 17.70
C GLY A 179 -164.01 -124.98 18.73
N TRP A 180 -164.35 -124.99 20.01
CA TRP A 180 -163.71 -124.11 21.01
C TRP A 180 -162.33 -124.57 21.50
N GLN A 181 -162.00 -125.87 21.39
CA GLN A 181 -160.75 -126.39 21.96
C GLN A 181 -159.50 -126.05 21.13
N GLN A 182 -159.63 -125.76 19.84
CA GLN A 182 -158.48 -125.43 18.99
C GLN A 182 -157.97 -123.99 19.21
N LYS A 183 -158.83 -123.06 19.63
CA LYS A 183 -158.50 -121.62 19.74
C LYS A 183 -157.65 -121.27 20.98
N ILE A 184 -157.66 -122.12 22.00
CA ILE A 184 -156.93 -121.89 23.26
C ILE A 184 -155.42 -122.14 23.08
N ILE A 185 -155.04 -123.22 22.38
CA ILE A 185 -153.63 -123.57 22.12
C ILE A 185 -152.92 -122.50 21.29
N GLU A 186 -153.65 -121.85 20.38
CA GLU A 186 -153.11 -120.78 19.53
C GLU A 186 -152.70 -119.54 20.35
N LEU A 187 -153.49 -119.16 21.36
CA LEU A 187 -153.18 -117.98 22.20
C LEU A 187 -152.04 -118.23 23.21
N GLU A 188 -151.85 -119.46 23.67
CA GLU A 188 -150.76 -119.80 24.62
C GLU A 188 -149.37 -119.71 23.96
N THR A 189 -149.26 -120.03 22.67
CA THR A 189 -147.99 -119.94 21.94
C THR A 189 -147.62 -118.49 21.59
N GLU A 190 -148.62 -117.65 21.28
CA GLU A 190 -148.41 -116.21 21.06
C GLU A 190 -147.96 -115.48 22.35
N LEU A 191 -148.54 -115.82 23.50
CA LEU A 191 -148.15 -115.24 24.79
C LEU A 191 -146.68 -115.58 25.14
N SER A 192 -146.25 -116.82 24.86
CA SER A 192 -144.87 -117.26 25.09
C SER A 192 -143.87 -116.51 24.19
N SER A 193 -144.24 -116.27 22.92
CA SER A 193 -143.43 -115.52 21.94
C SER A 193 -143.21 -114.06 22.34
N VAL A 194 -144.23 -113.39 22.88
CA VAL A 194 -144.11 -111.98 23.31
C VAL A 194 -143.22 -111.84 24.55
N LYS A 195 -143.26 -112.81 25.47
CA LYS A 195 -142.42 -112.81 26.67
C LYS A 195 -140.94 -112.94 26.34
N GLU A 196 -140.60 -113.80 25.39
CA GLU A 196 -139.22 -113.99 24.94
C GLU A 196 -138.67 -112.74 24.22
N LYS A 197 -139.50 -112.06 23.42
CA LYS A 197 -139.14 -110.76 22.80
C LYS A 197 -138.93 -109.65 23.82
N LEU A 198 -139.71 -109.64 24.90
CA LEU A 198 -139.54 -108.68 25.99
C LEU A 198 -138.20 -108.91 26.71
N GLN A 199 -137.85 -110.16 27.01
CA GLN A 199 -136.57 -110.50 27.62
C GLN A 199 -135.38 -110.13 26.75
N MET A 200 -135.46 -110.39 25.43
CA MET A 200 -134.43 -109.94 24.48
C MET A 200 -134.25 -108.41 24.51
N ARG A 201 -135.36 -107.66 24.52
CA ARG A 201 -135.29 -106.19 24.55
C ARG A 201 -134.78 -105.62 25.87
N GLU A 202 -135.02 -106.31 26.97
CA GLU A 202 -134.52 -105.92 28.28
C GLU A 202 -133.00 -106.11 28.37
N ALA A 203 -132.48 -107.21 27.82
CA ALA A 203 -131.03 -107.43 27.68
C ALA A 203 -130.36 -106.41 26.74
N ASP A 204 -130.98 -106.05 25.61
CA ASP A 204 -130.47 -105.00 24.71
C ASP A 204 -130.41 -103.63 25.42
N LEU A 205 -131.43 -103.30 26.24
CA LEU A 205 -131.46 -102.07 27.03
C LEU A 205 -130.34 -102.03 28.09
N GLU A 206 -130.05 -103.16 28.72
CA GLU A 206 -128.94 -103.29 29.67
C GLU A 206 -127.60 -103.07 28.97
N LEU A 207 -127.42 -103.64 27.78
CA LEU A 207 -126.20 -103.44 26.97
C LEU A 207 -126.03 -101.96 26.55
N GLU A 208 -127.11 -101.33 26.08
CA GLU A 208 -127.13 -99.89 25.76
C GLU A 208 -126.84 -99.03 27.00
N GLN A 209 -127.38 -99.37 28.18
CA GLN A 209 -127.05 -98.67 29.43
C GLN A 209 -125.56 -98.79 29.78
N THR A 210 -124.96 -99.97 29.62
CA THR A 210 -123.52 -100.15 29.83
C THR A 210 -122.70 -99.35 28.82
N GLN A 211 -123.15 -99.25 27.56
CA GLN A 211 -122.49 -98.46 26.52
C GLN A 211 -122.61 -96.95 26.78
N ILE A 212 -123.76 -96.49 27.29
CA ILE A 212 -123.97 -95.10 27.71
C ILE A 212 -123.04 -94.74 28.87
N LEU A 213 -122.88 -95.62 29.87
CA LEU A 213 -121.96 -95.40 30.99
C LEU A 213 -120.50 -95.31 30.51
N GLU A 214 -120.10 -96.15 29.56
CA GLU A 214 -118.75 -96.09 28.98
C GLU A 214 -118.54 -94.80 28.15
N LEU A 215 -119.54 -94.37 27.38
CA LEU A 215 -119.50 -93.09 26.67
C LEU A 215 -119.45 -91.90 27.64
N GLN A 216 -120.19 -91.93 28.75
CA GLN A 216 -120.13 -90.90 29.79
C GLN A 216 -118.73 -90.82 30.42
N LYS A 217 -118.09 -91.97 30.65
CA LYS A 217 -116.71 -92.02 31.13
C LYS A 217 -115.72 -91.43 30.12
N GLN A 218 -115.86 -91.76 28.84
CA GLN A 218 -115.02 -91.17 27.78
C GLN A 218 -115.24 -89.67 27.63
N ILE A 219 -116.48 -89.20 27.78
CA ILE A 219 -116.80 -87.77 27.79
C ILE A 219 -116.09 -87.09 28.97
N ALA A 220 -116.21 -87.63 30.18
CA ALA A 220 -115.54 -87.07 31.36
C ALA A 220 -114.00 -87.06 31.23
N GLU A 221 -113.41 -88.09 30.62
CA GLU A 221 -111.96 -88.14 30.33
C GLU A 221 -111.56 -87.10 29.27
N LEU A 222 -112.36 -86.95 28.21
CA LEU A 222 -112.14 -85.92 27.20
C LEU A 222 -112.31 -84.51 27.76
N GLU A 223 -113.26 -84.29 28.67
CA GLU A 223 -113.49 -83.03 29.38
C GLU A 223 -112.31 -82.70 30.31
N SER A 224 -111.81 -83.67 31.07
CA SER A 224 -110.59 -83.50 31.88
C SER A 224 -109.40 -83.13 30.99
N ARG A 225 -109.20 -83.86 29.88
CA ARG A 225 -108.10 -83.60 28.95
C ARG A 225 -108.24 -82.25 28.23
N ALA A 226 -109.46 -81.82 27.94
CA ALA A 226 -109.74 -80.50 27.39
C ALA A 226 -109.41 -79.41 28.42
N SER A 227 -109.80 -79.59 29.68
CA SER A 227 -109.46 -78.67 30.77
C SER A 227 -107.94 -78.59 31.00
N ASP A 228 -107.22 -79.72 30.97
CA ASP A 228 -105.76 -79.73 31.07
C ASP A 228 -105.10 -78.98 29.91
N ARG A 229 -105.61 -79.16 28.68
CA ARG A 229 -105.14 -78.43 27.49
C ARG A 229 -105.46 -76.93 27.60
N GLU A 230 -106.62 -76.55 28.11
CA GLU A 230 -106.98 -75.15 28.35
C GLU A 230 -106.08 -74.50 29.41
N ASN A 231 -105.78 -75.21 30.50
CA ASN A 231 -104.84 -74.77 31.53
C ASN A 231 -103.42 -74.62 30.97
N GLU A 232 -102.99 -75.52 30.10
CA GLU A 232 -101.69 -75.43 29.42
C GLU A 232 -101.63 -74.23 28.46
N ILE A 233 -102.69 -74.01 27.68
CA ILE A 233 -102.82 -72.84 26.80
C ILE A 233 -102.79 -71.56 27.63
N ALA A 234 -103.54 -71.50 28.73
CA ALA A 234 -103.56 -70.33 29.61
C ALA A 234 -102.17 -70.02 30.19
N ARG A 235 -101.40 -71.04 30.57
CA ARG A 235 -100.02 -70.87 31.05
C ARG A 235 -99.09 -70.35 29.95
N LEU A 236 -99.16 -70.94 28.75
CA LEU A 236 -98.35 -70.51 27.59
C LEU A 236 -98.68 -69.07 27.16
N VAL A 237 -99.96 -68.68 27.23
CA VAL A 237 -100.38 -67.30 26.96
C VAL A 237 -99.81 -66.33 28.00
N ALA A 238 -99.84 -66.71 29.28
CA ALA A 238 -99.23 -65.91 30.34
C ALA A 238 -97.70 -65.77 30.14
N ASP A 239 -97.00 -66.86 29.79
CA ASP A 239 -95.57 -66.85 29.49
C ASP A 239 -95.24 -66.00 28.24
N LEU A 240 -96.09 -66.04 27.21
CA LEU A 240 -95.99 -65.17 26.04
C LEU A 240 -96.12 -63.70 26.41
N GLU A 241 -97.06 -63.34 27.29
CA GLU A 241 -97.24 -61.95 27.72
C GLU A 241 -96.03 -61.46 28.53
N VAL A 242 -95.48 -62.29 29.42
CA VAL A 242 -94.26 -61.98 30.18
C VAL A 242 -93.06 -61.79 29.25
N THR A 243 -92.88 -62.67 28.26
CA THR A 243 -91.76 -62.55 27.31
C THR A 243 -91.89 -61.35 26.39
N LYS A 244 -93.11 -60.97 26.00
CA LYS A 244 -93.41 -59.76 25.24
C LYS A 244 -93.11 -58.49 26.03
N GLU A 245 -93.47 -58.43 27.32
CA GLU A 245 -93.14 -57.26 28.15
C GLU A 245 -91.63 -57.17 28.40
N ARG A 246 -90.94 -58.31 28.58
CA ARG A 246 -89.47 -58.34 28.66
C ARG A 246 -88.81 -57.87 27.36
N LEU A 247 -89.33 -58.30 26.21
CA LEU A 247 -88.86 -57.85 24.90
C LEU A 247 -89.03 -56.32 24.76
N LYS A 248 -90.20 -55.79 25.13
CA LYS A 248 -90.47 -54.36 25.12
C LYS A 248 -89.52 -53.59 26.03
N GLY A 249 -89.24 -54.08 27.24
CA GLY A 249 -88.24 -53.50 28.13
C GLY A 249 -86.83 -53.50 27.53
N SER A 250 -86.44 -54.59 26.85
CA SER A 250 -85.15 -54.63 26.13
C SER A 250 -85.11 -53.71 24.92
N ASP A 251 -86.21 -53.53 24.20
CA ASP A 251 -86.30 -52.57 23.09
C ASP A 251 -86.16 -51.13 23.61
N GLU A 252 -86.80 -50.80 24.73
CA GLU A 252 -86.65 -49.51 25.40
C GLU A 252 -85.20 -49.26 25.87
N GLU A 253 -84.52 -50.28 26.39
CA GLU A 253 -83.11 -50.21 26.77
C GLU A 253 -82.19 -50.04 25.56
N ILE A 254 -82.45 -50.76 24.46
CA ILE A 254 -81.73 -50.59 23.18
C ILE A 254 -81.90 -49.16 22.67
N VAL A 255 -83.10 -48.59 22.76
CA VAL A 255 -83.36 -47.20 22.36
C VAL A 255 -82.56 -46.23 23.24
N LYS A 256 -82.52 -46.43 24.56
CA LYS A 256 -81.71 -45.60 25.47
C LYS A 256 -80.22 -45.69 25.16
N LEU A 257 -79.69 -46.90 25.02
CA LEU A 257 -78.28 -47.13 24.69
C LEU A 257 -77.91 -46.55 23.33
N LYS A 258 -78.77 -46.71 22.32
CA LYS A 258 -78.58 -46.06 21.01
C LYS A 258 -78.55 -44.55 21.15
N HIS A 259 -79.48 -43.96 21.91
CA HIS A 259 -79.52 -42.52 22.13
C HIS A 259 -78.25 -42.01 22.83
N GLU A 260 -77.81 -42.68 23.91
CA GLU A 260 -76.59 -42.33 24.64
C GLU A 260 -75.34 -42.49 23.78
N LEU A 261 -75.28 -43.53 22.95
CA LEU A 261 -74.17 -43.74 22.02
C LEU A 261 -74.16 -42.66 20.93
N THR A 262 -75.31 -42.28 20.39
CA THR A 262 -75.41 -41.13 19.45
C THR A 262 -75.05 -39.80 20.11
N HIS A 263 -75.45 -39.59 21.37
CA HIS A 263 -75.09 -38.39 22.12
C HIS A 263 -73.58 -38.31 22.35
N ARG A 264 -72.96 -39.37 22.87
CA ARG A 264 -71.51 -39.43 23.09
C ARG A 264 -70.72 -39.25 21.79
N LEU A 265 -71.12 -39.91 20.70
CA LEU A 265 -70.49 -39.70 19.40
C LEU A 265 -70.64 -38.26 18.91
N SER A 266 -71.79 -37.62 19.14
CA SER A 266 -72.00 -36.22 18.80
C SER A 266 -71.12 -35.30 19.64
N GLU A 267 -71.03 -35.54 20.94
CA GLU A 267 -70.23 -34.76 21.89
C GLU A 267 -68.73 -34.90 21.60
N GLU A 268 -68.23 -36.12 21.37
CA GLU A 268 -66.86 -36.38 20.91
C GLU A 268 -66.58 -35.73 19.56
N ALA A 269 -67.52 -35.83 18.60
CA ALA A 269 -67.36 -35.15 17.30
C ALA A 269 -67.28 -33.63 17.46
N HIS A 270 -68.10 -33.02 18.32
CA HIS A 270 -68.04 -31.59 18.61
C HIS A 270 -66.74 -31.19 19.34
N GLN A 271 -66.26 -32.03 20.26
CA GLN A 271 -65.00 -31.79 20.95
C GLN A 271 -63.80 -31.87 20.00
N MET A 272 -63.76 -32.89 19.13
CA MET A 272 -62.73 -33.04 18.11
C MET A 272 -62.79 -31.90 17.08
N GLN A 273 -63.99 -31.45 16.70
CA GLN A 273 -64.19 -30.27 15.84
C GLN A 273 -63.61 -29.01 16.50
N GLY A 274 -63.87 -28.80 17.79
CA GLY A 274 -63.32 -27.66 18.54
C GLY A 274 -61.80 -27.71 18.65
N GLN A 275 -61.22 -28.88 18.95
CA GLN A 275 -59.76 -29.07 18.98
C GLN A 275 -59.12 -28.85 17.60
N LEU A 276 -59.76 -29.34 16.53
CA LEU A 276 -59.31 -29.11 15.16
C LEU A 276 -59.32 -27.61 14.83
N GLN A 277 -60.35 -26.88 15.25
CA GLN A 277 -60.46 -25.45 14.99
C GLN A 277 -59.38 -24.66 15.73
N VAL A 278 -59.10 -24.97 17.01
CA VAL A 278 -57.99 -24.36 17.75
C VAL A 278 -56.65 -24.67 17.09
N ALA A 279 -56.40 -25.93 16.71
CA ALA A 279 -55.17 -26.31 16.03
C ALA A 279 -55.00 -25.61 14.67
N GLN A 280 -56.09 -25.40 13.92
CA GLN A 280 -56.07 -24.61 12.68
C GLN A 280 -55.71 -23.14 12.93
N GLU A 281 -56.22 -22.57 14.01
CA GLU A 281 -55.94 -21.18 14.40
C GLU A 281 -54.49 -21.00 14.85
N ASP A 282 -53.94 -21.96 15.60
CA ASP A 282 -52.53 -22.00 15.99
C ASP A 282 -51.60 -22.16 14.77
N ILE A 283 -51.95 -23.03 13.82
CA ILE A 283 -51.21 -23.19 12.55
C ILE A 283 -51.21 -21.87 11.78
N ALA A 284 -52.36 -21.21 11.62
CA ALA A 284 -52.45 -19.93 10.93
C ALA A 284 -51.60 -18.83 11.60
N MET A 285 -51.54 -18.82 12.93
CA MET A 285 -50.70 -17.90 13.70
C MET A 285 -49.20 -18.16 13.46
N LEU A 286 -48.78 -19.43 13.51
CA LEU A 286 -47.39 -19.82 13.26
C LEU A 286 -46.97 -19.55 11.81
N GLU A 287 -47.86 -19.76 10.85
CA GLU A 287 -47.62 -19.41 9.44
C GLU A 287 -47.43 -17.91 9.26
N ALA A 288 -48.26 -17.08 9.92
CA ALA A 288 -48.11 -15.62 9.88
C ALA A 288 -46.78 -15.16 10.50
N GLN A 289 -46.38 -15.74 11.64
CA GLN A 289 -45.09 -15.45 12.28
C GLN A 289 -43.92 -15.86 11.38
N LEU A 290 -43.98 -17.06 10.80
CA LEU A 290 -42.96 -17.55 9.87
C LEU A 290 -42.84 -16.64 8.64
N HIS A 291 -43.95 -16.08 8.15
CA HIS A 291 -43.93 -15.10 7.06
C HIS A 291 -43.26 -13.78 7.46
N LEU A 292 -43.47 -13.30 8.69
CA LEU A 292 -42.80 -12.10 9.21
C LEU A 292 -41.29 -12.32 9.34
N GLU A 293 -40.87 -13.44 9.93
CA GLU A 293 -39.44 -13.79 10.06
C GLU A 293 -38.77 -13.91 8.69
N ARG A 294 -39.41 -14.61 7.73
CA ARG A 294 -38.90 -14.70 6.34
C ARG A 294 -38.71 -13.34 5.69
N LYS A 295 -39.59 -12.37 5.96
CA LYS A 295 -39.45 -11.02 5.44
C LYS A 295 -38.26 -10.29 6.08
N HIS A 296 -38.09 -10.44 7.39
CA HIS A 296 -36.95 -9.87 8.10
C HIS A 296 -35.62 -10.46 7.60
N ASP A 297 -35.56 -11.76 7.37
CA ASP A 297 -34.39 -12.44 6.79
C ASP A 297 -34.05 -11.90 5.40
N LEU A 298 -35.04 -11.66 4.55
CA LEU A 298 -34.83 -11.05 3.23
C LEU A 298 -34.28 -9.61 3.35
N GLU A 299 -34.79 -8.80 4.29
CA GLU A 299 -34.30 -7.44 4.54
C GLU A 299 -32.85 -7.44 5.05
N LEU A 300 -32.48 -8.41 5.90
CA LEU A 300 -31.10 -8.61 6.34
C LEU A 300 -30.20 -9.05 5.19
N GLN A 301 -30.67 -9.99 4.36
CA GLN A 301 -29.92 -10.46 3.20
C GLN A 301 -29.64 -9.32 2.21
N GLU A 302 -30.62 -8.44 1.97
CA GLU A 302 -30.44 -7.25 1.14
C GLU A 302 -29.39 -6.28 1.73
N LYS A 303 -29.41 -6.07 3.06
CA LYS A 303 -28.39 -5.24 3.74
C LYS A 303 -26.99 -5.85 3.59
N ILE A 304 -26.86 -7.16 3.77
CA ILE A 304 -25.58 -7.87 3.58
C ILE A 304 -25.06 -7.68 2.15
N VAL A 305 -25.91 -7.83 1.14
CA VAL A 305 -25.52 -7.61 -0.26
C VAL A 305 -25.06 -6.17 -0.50
N ARG A 306 -25.78 -5.17 0.04
CA ARG A 306 -25.38 -3.76 -0.06
C ARG A 306 -24.03 -3.50 0.60
N TYR A 307 -23.83 -3.97 1.85
CA TYR A 307 -22.56 -3.78 2.53
C TYR A 307 -21.41 -4.51 1.82
N ASN A 308 -21.64 -5.68 1.25
CA ASN A 308 -20.61 -6.36 0.46
C ASN A 308 -20.24 -5.57 -0.80
N ALA A 309 -21.20 -4.97 -1.49
CA ALA A 309 -20.93 -4.12 -2.65
C ALA A 309 -20.13 -2.85 -2.25
N ASP A 310 -20.49 -2.23 -1.12
CA ASP A 310 -19.80 -1.07 -0.56
C ASP A 310 -18.37 -1.40 -0.10
N ILE A 311 -18.15 -2.58 0.48
CA ILE A 311 -16.82 -3.08 0.86
C ILE A 311 -15.98 -3.31 -0.39
N PHE A 312 -16.53 -4.00 -1.40
CA PHE A 312 -15.83 -4.24 -2.66
C PHE A 312 -15.46 -2.94 -3.38
N GLY A 313 -16.35 -1.94 -3.35
CA GLY A 313 -16.07 -0.60 -3.89
C GLY A 313 -14.91 0.09 -3.17
N ARG A 314 -14.86 0.00 -1.84
CA ARG A 314 -13.75 0.53 -1.03
C ARG A 314 -12.44 -0.23 -1.29
N ASP A 315 -12.49 -1.54 -1.46
CA ASP A 315 -11.30 -2.34 -1.78
C ASP A 315 -10.70 -1.94 -3.14
N LEU A 316 -11.55 -1.64 -4.12
CA LEU A 316 -11.12 -1.12 -5.42
C LEU A 316 -10.47 0.27 -5.28
N GLU A 317 -11.09 1.19 -4.53
CA GLU A 317 -10.53 2.52 -4.27
C GLU A 317 -9.18 2.45 -3.53
N VAL A 318 -9.06 1.56 -2.53
CA VAL A 318 -7.79 1.33 -1.82
C VAL A 318 -6.73 0.80 -2.78
N MET A 319 -7.08 -0.07 -3.73
CA MET A 319 -6.14 -0.58 -4.72
C MET A 319 -5.68 0.52 -5.68
N GLU A 320 -6.58 1.37 -6.17
CA GLU A 320 -6.26 2.52 -7.01
C GLU A 320 -5.35 3.53 -6.29
N LEU A 321 -5.67 3.87 -5.04
CA LEU A 321 -4.86 4.76 -4.20
C LEU A 321 -3.47 4.16 -3.92
N LYS A 322 -3.36 2.84 -3.70
CA LYS A 322 -2.06 2.17 -3.54
C LYS A 322 -1.22 2.25 -4.82
N SER A 323 -1.82 2.07 -5.99
CA SER A 323 -1.12 2.24 -7.27
C SER A 323 -0.62 3.67 -7.43
N ALA A 324 -1.50 4.66 -7.24
CA ALA A 324 -1.15 6.08 -7.34
C ALA A 324 -0.06 6.48 -6.33
N LEU A 325 -0.08 5.92 -5.12
CA LEU A 325 0.96 6.14 -4.12
C LEU A 325 2.32 5.57 -4.57
N HIS A 326 2.33 4.36 -5.16
CA HIS A 326 3.55 3.75 -5.68
C HIS A 326 4.11 4.58 -6.85
N ASP A 327 3.27 4.99 -7.79
CA ASP A 327 3.66 5.82 -8.94
C ASP A 327 4.24 7.17 -8.47
N ALA A 328 3.60 7.83 -7.50
CA ALA A 328 4.11 9.06 -6.91
C ALA A 328 5.45 8.84 -6.19
N GLN A 329 5.60 7.74 -5.46
CA GLN A 329 6.84 7.41 -4.77
C GLN A 329 8.00 7.15 -5.74
N GLU A 330 7.75 6.51 -6.88
CA GLU A 330 8.74 6.32 -7.94
C GLU A 330 9.13 7.66 -8.57
N GLN A 331 8.17 8.53 -8.89
CA GLN A 331 8.42 9.88 -9.40
C GLN A 331 9.27 10.70 -8.43
N PHE A 332 8.95 10.70 -7.14
CA PHE A 332 9.75 11.39 -6.13
C PHE A 332 11.16 10.82 -6.00
N SER A 333 11.33 9.51 -6.19
CA SER A 333 12.67 8.89 -6.20
C SER A 333 13.50 9.38 -7.39
N LEU A 334 12.90 9.45 -8.58
CA LEU A 334 13.57 9.96 -9.79
C LEU A 334 13.95 11.44 -9.63
N GLU A 335 13.03 12.28 -9.18
CA GLU A 335 13.30 13.71 -8.98
C GLU A 335 14.40 13.92 -7.91
N LYS A 336 14.42 13.11 -6.87
CA LYS A 336 15.48 13.13 -5.86
C LYS A 336 16.84 12.77 -6.45
N GLU A 337 16.91 11.77 -7.33
CA GLU A 337 18.15 11.38 -8.01
C GLU A 337 18.66 12.49 -8.94
N ASP A 338 17.76 13.13 -9.71
CA ASP A 338 18.09 14.27 -10.57
C ASP A 338 18.62 15.47 -9.76
N LEU A 339 17.93 15.83 -8.68
CA LEU A 339 18.38 16.91 -7.79
C LEU A 339 19.73 16.59 -7.14
N GLN A 340 19.97 15.33 -6.77
CA GLN A 340 21.25 14.90 -6.21
C GLN A 340 22.38 15.01 -7.25
N ALA A 341 22.10 14.70 -8.52
CA ALA A 341 23.05 14.88 -9.61
C ALA A 341 23.37 16.37 -9.85
N ASP A 342 22.36 17.23 -9.83
CA ASP A 342 22.53 18.69 -9.95
C ASP A 342 23.33 19.28 -8.79
N ILE A 343 23.06 18.87 -7.55
CA ILE A 343 23.84 19.27 -6.37
C ILE A 343 25.31 18.85 -6.54
N SER A 344 25.56 17.63 -7.01
CA SER A 344 26.92 17.12 -7.21
C SER A 344 27.66 17.91 -8.30
N SER A 345 26.99 18.23 -9.41
CA SER A 345 27.52 19.06 -10.50
C SER A 345 27.83 20.50 -10.07
N LEU A 346 26.94 21.11 -9.27
CA LEU A 346 27.16 22.44 -8.71
C LEU A 346 28.31 22.46 -7.71
N ALA A 347 28.42 21.44 -6.86
CA ALA A 347 29.55 21.30 -5.93
C ALA A 347 30.88 21.21 -6.69
N GLU A 348 30.95 20.42 -7.76
CA GLU A 348 32.15 20.34 -8.61
C GLU A 348 32.49 21.73 -9.21
N LYS A 349 31.50 22.42 -9.80
CA LYS A 349 31.70 23.78 -10.33
C LYS A 349 32.19 24.76 -9.27
N GLN A 350 31.69 24.66 -8.04
CA GLN A 350 32.13 25.50 -6.93
C GLN A 350 33.61 25.26 -6.61
N THR A 351 34.06 24.00 -6.53
CA THR A 351 35.48 23.69 -6.30
C THR A 351 36.39 24.24 -7.41
N ILE A 352 35.95 24.21 -8.66
CA ILE A 352 36.69 24.77 -9.80
C ILE A 352 36.78 26.30 -9.70
N LEU A 353 35.69 26.97 -9.32
CA LEU A 353 35.70 28.41 -9.14
C LEU A 353 36.58 28.84 -7.96
N ASP A 354 36.52 28.12 -6.84
CA ASP A 354 37.34 28.39 -5.66
C ASP A 354 38.84 28.24 -5.97
N THR A 355 39.24 27.16 -6.66
CA THR A 355 40.63 26.97 -7.09
C THR A 355 41.10 28.08 -8.04
N ARG A 356 40.27 28.50 -9.00
CA ARG A 356 40.58 29.63 -9.90
C ARG A 356 40.70 30.96 -9.16
N LEU A 357 39.91 31.17 -8.12
CA LEU A 357 39.97 32.37 -7.27
C LEU A 357 41.30 32.39 -6.50
N GLU A 358 41.69 31.27 -5.89
CA GLU A 358 42.98 31.14 -5.20
C GLU A 358 44.17 31.35 -6.16
N GLU A 359 44.12 30.79 -7.37
CA GLU A 359 45.13 31.07 -8.40
C GLU A 359 45.18 32.55 -8.81
N GLY A 360 44.04 33.22 -8.86
CA GLY A 360 43.95 34.65 -9.11
C GLY A 360 44.55 35.48 -7.97
N SER A 361 44.24 35.11 -6.73
CA SER A 361 44.78 35.70 -5.51
C SER A 361 46.32 35.60 -5.46
N LEU A 362 46.86 34.41 -5.75
CA LEU A 362 48.30 34.20 -5.80
C LEU A 362 48.97 35.02 -6.91
N ARG A 363 48.35 35.09 -8.10
CA ARG A 363 48.85 35.93 -9.20
C ARG A 363 48.88 37.41 -8.83
N ASN A 364 47.83 37.93 -8.20
CA ASN A 364 47.79 39.32 -7.73
C ASN A 364 48.90 39.58 -6.72
N LYS A 365 49.07 38.69 -5.73
CA LYS A 365 50.15 38.81 -4.74
C LYS A 365 51.53 38.84 -5.39
N ASN A 366 51.78 37.98 -6.37
CA ASN A 366 53.05 37.95 -7.09
C ASN A 366 53.30 39.26 -7.87
N LEU A 367 52.28 39.80 -8.53
CA LEU A 367 52.37 41.08 -9.24
C LEU A 367 52.58 42.25 -8.27
N GLU A 368 51.91 42.25 -7.11
CA GLU A 368 52.16 43.24 -6.06
C GLU A 368 53.62 43.21 -5.58
N ASP A 369 54.18 42.02 -5.35
CA ASP A 369 55.57 41.86 -4.93
C ASP A 369 56.56 42.25 -6.04
N GLU A 370 56.22 42.02 -7.31
CA GLU A 370 57.02 42.50 -8.45
C GLU A 370 56.99 44.03 -8.59
N ILE A 371 55.83 44.66 -8.38
CA ILE A 371 55.71 46.12 -8.35
C ILE A 371 56.55 46.70 -7.20
N ARG A 372 56.43 46.16 -5.98
CA ARG A 372 57.23 46.61 -4.82
C ARG A 372 58.74 46.50 -5.08
N ARG A 373 59.19 45.41 -5.71
CA ARG A 373 60.60 45.25 -6.11
C ARG A 373 61.03 46.30 -7.12
N CYS A 374 60.24 46.48 -8.20
CA CYS A 374 60.51 47.50 -9.21
C CYS A 374 60.56 48.92 -8.63
N GLU A 375 59.67 49.26 -7.70
CA GLU A 375 59.68 50.53 -6.97
C GLU A 375 60.95 50.71 -6.15
N THR A 376 61.40 49.66 -5.47
CA THR A 376 62.65 49.68 -4.68
C THR A 376 63.86 49.89 -5.58
N ASP A 377 63.96 49.12 -6.67
CA ASP A 377 65.05 49.25 -7.65
C ASP A 377 65.07 50.64 -8.28
N LYS A 378 63.89 51.20 -8.59
CA LYS A 378 63.75 52.56 -9.09
C LYS A 378 64.26 53.59 -8.09
N MET A 379 63.89 53.49 -6.81
CA MET A 379 64.39 54.40 -5.77
C MET A 379 65.90 54.30 -5.60
N GLU A 380 66.48 53.11 -5.68
CA GLU A 380 67.93 52.91 -5.61
C GLU A 380 68.64 53.53 -6.83
N MET A 381 68.10 53.32 -8.03
CA MET A 381 68.60 53.92 -9.26
C MET A 381 68.54 55.46 -9.21
N GLU A 382 67.43 56.04 -8.77
CA GLU A 382 67.29 57.48 -8.55
C GLU A 382 68.32 58.00 -7.54
N ARG A 383 68.53 57.28 -6.42
CA ARG A 383 69.55 57.63 -5.42
C ARG A 383 70.96 57.61 -6.01
N MET A 384 71.29 56.61 -6.83
CA MET A 384 72.57 56.51 -7.50
C MET A 384 72.78 57.62 -8.53
N HIS A 385 71.75 57.96 -9.30
CA HIS A 385 71.80 59.09 -10.22
C HIS A 385 72.01 60.42 -9.50
N VAL A 386 71.26 60.70 -8.43
CA VAL A 386 71.45 61.92 -7.62
C VAL A 386 72.86 61.99 -7.03
N ALA A 387 73.39 60.87 -6.53
CA ALA A 387 74.77 60.83 -6.01
C ALA A 387 75.82 61.11 -7.11
N GLN A 388 75.62 60.59 -8.32
CA GLN A 388 76.49 60.86 -9.46
C GLN A 388 76.41 62.32 -9.90
N GLU A 389 75.21 62.90 -9.98
CA GLU A 389 75.01 64.32 -10.29
C GLU A 389 75.69 65.22 -9.25
N MET A 390 75.55 64.91 -7.96
CA MET A 390 76.26 65.62 -6.89
C MET A 390 77.78 65.55 -7.07
N ALA A 391 78.34 64.36 -7.34
CA ALA A 391 79.77 64.19 -7.54
C ALA A 391 80.31 64.98 -8.75
N LEU A 392 79.58 64.98 -9.87
CA LEU A 392 79.94 65.78 -11.06
C LEU A 392 79.82 67.29 -10.78
N GLN A 393 78.81 67.70 -10.03
CA GLN A 393 78.65 69.10 -9.62
C GLN A 393 79.81 69.56 -8.72
N ASP A 394 80.24 68.70 -7.79
CA ASP A 394 81.40 68.95 -6.94
C ASP A 394 82.69 69.06 -7.77
N GLU A 395 82.91 68.16 -8.74
CA GLU A 395 84.04 68.22 -9.67
C GLU A 395 84.03 69.52 -10.50
N ILE A 396 82.88 69.91 -11.07
CA ILE A 396 82.72 71.17 -11.80
C ILE A 396 83.04 72.36 -10.89
N SER A 397 82.61 72.32 -9.62
CA SER A 397 82.90 73.38 -8.65
C SER A 397 84.40 73.47 -8.35
N GLY A 398 85.08 72.33 -8.19
CA GLY A 398 86.53 72.25 -7.99
C GLY A 398 87.30 72.78 -9.20
N LEU A 399 86.93 72.36 -10.41
CA LEU A 399 87.53 72.85 -11.65
C LEU A 399 87.31 74.36 -11.83
N LYS A 400 86.15 74.91 -11.44
CA LYS A 400 85.92 76.36 -11.47
C LYS A 400 86.87 77.13 -10.54
N VAL A 401 87.13 76.62 -9.35
CA VAL A 401 88.11 77.21 -8.41
C VAL A 401 89.51 77.14 -9.01
N GLU A 402 89.92 75.98 -9.52
CA GLU A 402 91.25 75.81 -10.13
C GLU A 402 91.46 76.72 -11.34
N VAL A 403 90.41 76.91 -12.17
CA VAL A 403 90.43 77.89 -13.28
C VAL A 403 90.58 79.32 -12.76
N ALA A 404 89.88 79.69 -11.69
CA ALA A 404 90.01 81.02 -11.08
C ALA A 404 91.42 81.26 -10.52
N GLU A 405 92.01 80.27 -9.86
CA GLU A 405 93.39 80.31 -9.38
C GLU A 405 94.39 80.46 -10.53
N ARG A 406 94.26 79.66 -11.60
CA ARG A 406 95.10 79.76 -12.80
C ARG A 406 94.96 81.12 -13.48
N ASN A 407 93.75 81.66 -13.58
CA ASN A 407 93.54 83.01 -14.11
C ASN A 407 94.28 84.05 -13.25
N GLY A 408 94.21 83.95 -11.92
CA GLY A 408 94.98 84.81 -11.02
C GLY A 408 96.50 84.70 -11.22
N HIS A 409 97.01 83.49 -11.49
CA HIS A 409 98.43 83.29 -11.83
C HIS A 409 98.80 83.93 -13.16
N VAL A 410 97.96 83.76 -14.19
CA VAL A 410 98.16 84.39 -15.51
C VAL A 410 98.17 85.91 -15.38
N GLU A 411 97.25 86.51 -14.61
CA GLU A 411 97.24 87.95 -14.34
C GLU A 411 98.53 88.42 -13.65
N ALA A 412 99.04 87.66 -12.68
CA ALA A 412 100.29 87.98 -11.99
C ALA A 412 101.49 87.93 -12.96
N VAL A 413 101.60 86.87 -13.77
CA VAL A 413 102.63 86.75 -14.81
C VAL A 413 102.52 87.87 -15.84
N ASN A 414 101.31 88.27 -16.23
CA ASN A 414 101.11 89.36 -17.18
C ASN A 414 101.60 90.70 -16.59
N LYS A 415 101.32 90.98 -15.31
CA LYS A 415 101.88 92.15 -14.60
C LYS A 415 103.40 92.13 -14.54
N ASP A 416 104.00 90.95 -14.31
CA ASP A 416 105.44 90.77 -14.34
C ASP A 416 106.03 91.01 -15.74
N PHE A 417 105.38 90.48 -16.77
CA PHE A 417 105.76 90.70 -18.16
C PHE A 417 105.70 92.19 -18.53
N ASP A 418 104.63 92.90 -18.18
CA ASP A 418 104.50 94.35 -18.40
C ASP A 418 105.62 95.12 -17.69
N ARG A 419 105.98 94.73 -16.46
CA ARG A 419 107.12 95.31 -15.74
C ARG A 419 108.45 95.06 -16.45
N PHE A 420 108.69 93.84 -16.93
CA PHE A 420 109.90 93.52 -17.69
C PHE A 420 109.95 94.25 -19.03
N LYS A 421 108.81 94.39 -19.70
CA LYS A 421 108.67 95.17 -20.93
C LYS A 421 109.03 96.64 -20.69
N LEU A 422 108.49 97.26 -19.65
CA LEU A 422 108.84 98.64 -19.29
C LEU A 422 110.34 98.78 -18.97
N LYS A 423 110.92 97.81 -18.25
CA LYS A 423 112.37 97.79 -17.99
C LYS A 423 113.20 97.64 -19.27
N TYR A 424 112.76 96.80 -20.20
CA TYR A 424 113.39 96.64 -21.50
C TYR A 424 113.33 97.94 -22.30
N ASP A 425 112.17 98.58 -22.37
CA ASP A 425 111.99 99.87 -23.06
C ASP A 425 112.91 100.97 -22.46
N MET A 426 113.04 101.01 -21.13
CA MET A 426 113.99 101.92 -20.44
C MET A 426 115.45 101.65 -20.82
N LEU A 427 115.89 100.39 -20.79
CA LEU A 427 117.26 100.02 -21.16
C LEU A 427 117.56 100.30 -22.64
N MET A 428 116.57 100.11 -23.52
CA MET A 428 116.70 100.46 -24.93
C MET A 428 116.89 101.97 -25.12
N ALA A 429 116.17 102.80 -24.38
CA ALA A 429 116.38 104.25 -24.39
C ALA A 429 117.78 104.64 -23.87
N GLU A 430 118.27 104.04 -22.79
CA GLU A 430 119.64 104.27 -22.29
C GLU A 430 120.71 103.85 -23.31
N LYS A 431 120.52 102.71 -23.98
CA LYS A 431 121.39 102.25 -25.06
C LYS A 431 121.41 103.29 -26.20
N ASP A 432 120.26 103.80 -26.60
CA ASP A 432 120.17 104.79 -27.67
C ASP A 432 120.84 106.12 -27.27
N GLU A 433 120.72 106.53 -26.00
CA GLU A 433 121.47 107.67 -25.45
C GLU A 433 122.98 107.45 -25.49
N LEU A 434 123.46 106.28 -25.02
CA LEU A 434 124.87 105.92 -25.06
C LEU A 434 125.39 105.85 -26.51
N ASN A 435 124.61 105.28 -27.44
CA ASN A 435 124.94 105.26 -28.86
C ASN A 435 125.05 106.67 -29.43
N ALA A 436 124.15 107.58 -29.07
CA ALA A 436 124.25 108.99 -29.48
C ALA A 436 125.53 109.65 -28.93
N ARG A 437 125.90 109.37 -27.67
CA ARG A 437 127.18 109.83 -27.08
C ARG A 437 128.38 109.25 -27.82
N VAL A 438 128.36 107.96 -28.14
CA VAL A 438 129.42 107.31 -28.93
C VAL A 438 129.54 107.96 -30.30
N HIS A 439 128.44 108.15 -31.04
CA HIS A 439 128.48 108.85 -32.33
C HIS A 439 129.05 110.27 -32.21
N THR A 440 128.69 111.00 -31.15
CA THR A 440 129.25 112.34 -30.87
C THR A 440 130.76 112.30 -30.63
N LEU A 441 131.22 111.35 -29.80
CA LEU A 441 132.65 111.15 -29.54
C LEU A 441 133.39 110.70 -30.79
N THR A 442 132.82 109.82 -31.61
CA THR A 442 133.38 109.39 -32.90
C THR A 442 133.52 110.58 -33.84
N ALA A 443 132.51 111.45 -33.95
CA ALA A 443 132.59 112.66 -34.76
C ALA A 443 133.68 113.61 -34.26
N ASN A 444 133.83 113.76 -32.93
CA ASN A 444 134.91 114.54 -32.33
C ASN A 444 136.29 113.93 -32.62
N LEU A 445 136.42 112.60 -32.56
CA LEU A 445 137.65 111.89 -32.91
C LEU A 445 137.98 112.06 -34.39
N SER A 446 137.01 111.89 -35.30
CA SER A 446 137.22 112.15 -36.72
C SER A 446 137.62 113.60 -37.00
N SER A 447 137.06 114.57 -36.27
CA SER A 447 137.49 115.97 -36.35
C SER A 447 138.94 116.17 -35.87
N ARG A 448 139.33 115.48 -34.80
CA ARG A 448 140.71 115.50 -34.28
C ARG A 448 141.67 114.82 -35.24
N ASP A 449 141.29 113.69 -35.85
CA ASP A 449 142.07 113.00 -36.86
C ASP A 449 142.25 113.88 -38.10
N ASN A 450 141.21 114.58 -38.54
CA ASN A 450 141.33 115.56 -39.63
C ASN A 450 142.35 116.67 -39.28
N GLN A 451 142.33 117.18 -38.04
CA GLN A 451 143.33 118.13 -37.56
C GLN A 451 144.75 117.54 -37.53
N ILE A 452 144.90 116.30 -37.05
CA ILE A 452 146.19 115.61 -37.02
C ILE A 452 146.71 115.43 -38.45
N GLN A 453 145.86 115.00 -39.37
CA GLN A 453 146.22 114.81 -40.78
C GLN A 453 146.63 116.12 -41.46
N GLU A 454 145.98 117.24 -41.09
CA GLU A 454 146.40 118.58 -41.51
C GLU A 454 147.80 118.92 -40.96
N MET A 455 148.05 118.69 -39.66
CA MET A 455 149.38 118.88 -39.06
C MET A 455 150.45 117.98 -39.70
N GLU A 456 150.13 116.72 -40.00
CA GLU A 456 151.02 115.79 -40.71
C GLU A 456 151.33 116.28 -42.13
N GLY A 457 150.35 116.88 -42.81
CA GLY A 457 150.54 117.54 -44.11
C GLY A 457 151.45 118.77 -44.03
N HIS A 458 151.36 119.55 -42.94
CA HIS A 458 152.31 120.62 -42.64
C HIS A 458 153.72 120.08 -42.40
N LEU A 459 153.87 119.02 -41.58
CA LEU A 459 155.15 118.36 -41.31
C LEU A 459 155.80 117.80 -42.58
N ARG A 460 155.02 117.16 -43.47
CA ARG A 460 155.55 116.65 -44.75
C ARG A 460 156.08 117.76 -45.66
N ARG A 461 155.40 118.91 -45.74
CA ARG A 461 155.90 120.08 -46.49
C ARG A 461 157.21 120.60 -45.91
N LEU A 462 157.28 120.75 -44.59
CA LEU A 462 158.49 121.19 -43.91
C LEU A 462 159.66 120.22 -44.16
N ASN A 463 159.40 118.90 -44.10
CA ASN A 463 160.41 117.90 -44.40
C ASN A 463 160.86 117.94 -45.87
N ALA A 464 159.96 118.16 -46.83
CA ALA A 464 160.33 118.33 -48.24
C ALA A 464 161.20 119.58 -48.46
N GLU A 465 160.89 120.71 -47.79
CA GLU A 465 161.74 121.90 -47.80
C GLU A 465 163.12 121.63 -47.17
N HIS A 466 163.18 120.81 -46.11
CA HIS A 466 164.44 120.34 -45.53
C HIS A 466 165.22 119.43 -46.48
N GLU A 467 164.56 118.56 -47.24
CA GLU A 467 165.18 117.67 -48.21
C GLU A 467 165.74 118.47 -49.41
N ASP A 468 164.99 119.44 -49.94
CA ASP A 468 165.47 120.35 -50.99
C ASP A 468 166.70 121.17 -50.54
N THR A 469 166.74 121.60 -49.26
CA THR A 469 167.91 122.29 -48.71
C THR A 469 169.11 121.37 -48.49
N ILE A 470 168.88 120.09 -48.18
CA ILE A 470 169.93 119.06 -48.13
C ILE A 470 170.49 118.78 -49.53
N ASP A 471 169.63 118.61 -50.54
CA ASP A 471 170.07 118.40 -51.94
C ASP A 471 170.85 119.62 -52.47
N GLY A 472 170.42 120.83 -52.09
CA GLY A 472 171.17 122.06 -52.32
C GLY A 472 172.56 122.06 -51.65
N TYR A 473 172.64 121.60 -50.40
CA TYR A 473 173.89 121.48 -49.65
C TYR A 473 174.83 120.40 -50.22
N GLU A 474 174.31 119.24 -50.62
CA GLU A 474 175.10 118.15 -51.21
C GLU A 474 175.64 118.48 -52.60
N SER A 475 174.88 119.24 -53.40
CA SER A 475 175.35 119.76 -54.69
C SER A 475 176.51 120.75 -54.50
N ALA A 476 176.42 121.62 -53.48
CA ALA A 476 177.51 122.52 -53.11
C ALA A 476 178.75 121.74 -52.61
N ARG A 477 178.54 120.66 -51.85
CA ARG A 477 179.61 119.82 -51.32
C ARG A 477 180.34 119.02 -52.41
N ARG A 478 179.63 118.49 -53.41
CA ARG A 478 180.27 117.89 -54.60
C ARG A 478 181.17 118.88 -55.33
N LEU A 479 180.71 120.12 -55.48
CA LEU A 479 181.52 121.20 -56.08
C LEU A 479 182.81 121.46 -55.26
N VAL A 480 182.70 121.42 -53.93
CA VAL A 480 183.84 121.57 -53.02
C VAL A 480 184.83 120.40 -53.13
N ASP A 481 184.35 119.16 -53.26
CA ASP A 481 185.21 117.99 -53.40
C ASP A 481 185.91 117.95 -54.76
N GLU A 482 185.26 118.40 -55.83
CA GLU A 482 185.86 118.58 -57.16
C GLU A 482 186.96 119.66 -57.15
N LEU A 483 186.73 120.77 -56.43
CA LEU A 483 187.74 121.80 -56.19
C LEU A 483 188.90 121.30 -55.33
N LYS A 484 188.66 120.44 -54.32
CA LYS A 484 189.72 119.84 -53.50
C LYS A 484 190.61 118.89 -54.30
N LEU A 485 190.03 118.06 -55.16
CA LEU A 485 190.78 117.17 -56.06
C LEU A 485 191.67 117.98 -57.01
N ARG A 486 191.16 119.12 -57.49
CA ARG A 486 191.95 120.05 -58.29
C ARG A 486 193.09 120.70 -57.51
N VAL A 487 192.87 121.00 -56.23
CA VAL A 487 193.92 121.49 -55.32
C VAL A 487 194.96 120.41 -55.02
N GLU A 488 194.57 119.14 -54.85
CA GLU A 488 195.50 118.02 -54.64
C GLU A 488 196.37 117.72 -55.88
N GLU A 489 195.82 117.82 -57.08
CA GLU A 489 196.61 117.74 -58.32
C GLU A 489 197.64 118.88 -58.40
N LEU A 490 197.21 120.11 -58.12
CA LEU A 490 198.12 121.27 -58.06
C LEU A 490 199.14 121.15 -56.93
N GLN A 491 198.79 120.49 -55.82
CA GLN A 491 199.71 120.23 -54.71
C GLN A 491 200.76 119.17 -55.09
N LYS A 492 200.41 118.14 -55.87
CA LYS A 492 201.40 117.21 -56.45
C LYS A 492 202.33 117.89 -57.45
N GLU A 493 201.81 118.84 -58.23
CA GLU A 493 202.61 119.69 -59.12
C GLU A 493 203.61 120.54 -58.31
N VAL A 494 203.18 121.07 -57.15
CA VAL A 494 204.04 121.83 -56.23
C VAL A 494 205.04 120.96 -55.48
N ASP A 495 204.67 119.76 -55.03
CA ASP A 495 205.56 118.87 -54.29
C ASP A 495 206.60 118.21 -55.21
N SER A 496 206.27 117.95 -56.47
CA SER A 496 207.26 117.58 -57.50
C SER A 496 208.27 118.71 -57.74
N GLN A 497 207.82 119.97 -57.74
CA GLN A 497 208.70 121.14 -57.84
C GLN A 497 209.50 121.41 -56.55
N ARG A 498 208.96 121.05 -55.36
CA ARG A 498 209.59 121.27 -54.05
C ARG A 498 210.60 120.18 -53.67
N VAL A 499 210.37 118.93 -54.09
CA VAL A 499 211.20 117.78 -53.70
C VAL A 499 212.64 117.92 -54.16
N ALA A 500 212.91 118.38 -55.36
CA ALA A 500 214.27 118.20 -55.87
C ALA A 500 214.96 119.48 -56.31
N ILE A 501 214.45 120.61 -55.79
CA ILE A 501 215.28 121.74 -55.37
C ILE A 501 216.12 121.35 -54.13
N SER A 502 215.81 120.24 -53.43
CA SER A 502 216.51 119.79 -52.21
C SER A 502 217.69 118.83 -52.42
N ASP A 503 217.95 118.31 -53.63
CA ASP A 503 218.96 117.26 -53.87
C ASP A 503 220.19 117.72 -54.68
N GLY A 504 220.52 119.01 -54.67
CA GLY A 504 221.85 119.49 -55.05
C GLY A 504 221.86 120.92 -55.57
N ALA A 505 221.90 121.98 -54.75
CA ALA A 505 222.42 122.11 -53.38
C ALA A 505 223.85 121.53 -53.18
N GLU A 506 224.57 121.28 -54.28
CA GLU A 506 226.02 121.44 -54.42
C GLU A 506 226.33 122.63 -55.36
N GLN A 507 225.46 123.66 -55.35
CA GLN A 507 225.91 125.02 -55.64
C GLN A 507 225.00 126.11 -55.06
N LYS A 508 225.40 126.57 -53.85
CA LYS A 508 225.13 127.87 -53.21
C LYS A 508 223.72 128.20 -52.68
N ARG A 509 223.73 128.49 -51.36
CA ARG A 509 222.70 129.04 -50.46
C ARG A 509 221.57 128.08 -50.11
#